data_AF-A0A7S4PQT6-F1
#
_entry.id   AF-A0A7S4PQT6-F1
#
_cell.length_a   1.000
_cell.length_b   1.000
_cell.length_c   1.000
_cell.angle_alpha   90.00
_cell.angle_beta   90.00
_cell.angle_gamma   90.00
#
_symmetry.space_group_name_H-M   'P 1'
#
loop_
_entity.id
_entity.type
_entity.pdbx_description
1 polymer ?
#
loop_
_entity_poly.entity_id
_entity_poly.type
_entity_poly.pdbx_seq_one_letter_code
_entity_poly.pdbx_strand_id
1 'polypeptide(L)'
;SQPFDYESVKRVSPFAKTVGGRKHFMFKRAAAATALLVTIGGASAFSAPLPLARLTSRIAKTTAGTIFRSPFTRTVCLFGLGGESSKASSEKGMYPIVGGEDIMRQKAHGTSEKPVMKNLRWGCDYETADRICNFNRHYAEFAGYWTTTKFLQEVDKEKETTYYDSVTGKPLFIAPRGRTFEEFKAESISHGWPSFRDEEVVWENVRCLNNGEAVSVDGTHLGHNLPDRKGNRYCINLVSVAGNPNPEH
;
A
#
# COMPACT_ATOMS: atom_id res chain seq x y z
N SER A 1 -11.59 -35.97 10.34
CA SER A 1 -12.50 -36.24 9.22
C SER A 1 -13.89 -36.54 9.73
N GLN A 2 -14.72 -35.50 9.83
CA GLN A 2 -16.19 -35.51 9.72
C GLN A 2 -16.58 -34.04 9.41
N PRO A 3 -17.41 -33.75 8.39
CA PRO A 3 -17.74 -32.39 7.96
C PRO A 3 -18.89 -31.79 8.78
N PHE A 4 -18.85 -30.48 9.06
CA PHE A 4 -19.95 -29.76 9.71
C PHE A 4 -20.87 -29.14 8.65
N ASP A 5 -22.16 -29.45 8.80
CA ASP A 5 -23.27 -29.24 7.88
C ASP A 5 -23.74 -27.77 7.86
N TYR A 6 -23.99 -27.23 6.67
CA TYR A 6 -24.36 -25.84 6.41
C TYR A 6 -25.79 -25.78 5.89
N GLU A 7 -26.79 -26.14 6.71
CA GLU A 7 -28.22 -25.96 6.37
C GLU A 7 -29.12 -26.16 7.62
N SER A 8 -29.10 -25.24 8.61
CA SER A 8 -30.14 -25.27 9.66
C SER A 8 -30.33 -24.01 10.51
N VAL A 9 -30.46 -22.80 9.95
CA VAL A 9 -31.12 -21.70 10.70
C VAL A 9 -31.91 -20.78 9.77
N LYS A 10 -33.07 -21.25 9.27
CA LYS A 10 -34.15 -20.40 8.78
C LYS A 10 -35.43 -20.75 9.52
N ARG A 11 -36.09 -19.70 10.04
CA ARG A 11 -37.37 -19.66 10.79
C ARG A 11 -37.19 -20.04 12.26
N VAL A 12 -37.62 -19.24 13.23
CA VAL A 12 -39.04 -18.91 13.51
C VAL A 12 -39.19 -17.51 14.16
N SER A 13 -40.19 -16.74 13.73
CA SER A 13 -40.86 -15.72 14.56
C SER A 13 -42.31 -15.58 14.08
N PRO A 14 -43.32 -15.69 14.98
CA PRO A 14 -44.65 -15.21 14.69
C PRO A 14 -45.17 -14.30 15.81
N PHE A 15 -45.63 -13.10 15.47
CA PHE A 15 -46.91 -12.61 15.99
C PHE A 15 -47.45 -11.48 15.13
N ALA A 16 -48.77 -11.45 15.02
CA ALA A 16 -49.51 -10.89 13.91
C ALA A 16 -50.44 -9.73 14.35
N LYS A 17 -50.81 -8.92 13.33
CA LYS A 17 -52.05 -8.10 13.19
C LYS A 17 -52.12 -6.81 14.04
N THR A 18 -52.57 -5.66 13.50
CA THR A 18 -53.93 -5.43 12.97
C THR A 18 -54.05 -4.07 12.22
N VAL A 19 -54.52 -4.14 10.96
CA VAL A 19 -55.57 -3.36 10.24
C VAL A 19 -55.56 -1.82 10.12
N GLY A 20 -55.77 -1.38 8.85
CA GLY A 20 -56.51 -0.16 8.44
C GLY A 20 -55.64 0.82 7.65
N GLY A 21 -55.98 1.37 6.48
CA GLY A 21 -57.15 1.36 5.62
C GLY A 21 -56.87 2.37 4.47
N ARG A 22 -57.31 2.01 3.26
CA ARG A 22 -57.30 2.72 1.95
C ARG A 22 -57.03 4.23 1.92
N LYS A 23 -56.27 4.67 0.89
CA LYS A 23 -56.81 5.43 -0.27
C LYS A 23 -55.80 5.53 -1.42
N HIS A 24 -56.33 5.33 -2.63
CA HIS A 24 -55.71 5.57 -3.94
C HIS A 24 -55.22 7.01 -4.10
N PHE A 25 -54.04 7.17 -4.71
CA PHE A 25 -53.82 8.27 -5.65
C PHE A 25 -52.87 7.77 -6.75
N MET A 26 -53.42 7.53 -7.94
CA MET A 26 -52.63 7.34 -9.15
C MET A 26 -52.13 8.70 -9.63
N PHE A 27 -50.82 8.88 -9.75
CA PHE A 27 -50.25 9.89 -10.64
C PHE A 27 -49.58 9.18 -11.82
N LYS A 28 -50.18 9.39 -13.00
CA LYS A 28 -49.61 9.08 -14.31
C LYS A 28 -48.56 10.13 -14.68
N ARG A 29 -47.70 9.74 -15.64
CA ARG A 29 -46.84 10.53 -16.55
C ARG A 29 -45.40 10.69 -16.06
N ALA A 30 -44.36 10.60 -16.90
CA ALA A 30 -44.23 10.20 -18.30
C ALA A 30 -42.73 9.95 -18.55
N ALA A 31 -42.42 9.04 -19.47
CA ALA A 31 -41.08 8.85 -20.01
C ALA A 31 -40.71 10.02 -20.93
N ALA A 32 -39.45 10.45 -20.88
CA ALA A 32 -38.82 11.23 -21.94
C ALA A 32 -37.39 10.71 -22.13
N ALA A 33 -37.23 9.87 -23.15
CA ALA A 33 -35.95 9.52 -23.72
C ALA A 33 -35.59 10.61 -24.74
N THR A 34 -34.41 11.19 -24.61
CA THR A 34 -33.83 12.06 -25.64
C THR A 34 -32.55 11.40 -26.12
N ALA A 35 -32.65 10.71 -27.26
CA ALA A 35 -31.52 10.32 -28.07
C ALA A 35 -31.14 11.52 -28.95
N LEU A 36 -29.85 11.86 -28.96
CA LEU A 36 -29.27 12.75 -29.98
C LEU A 36 -28.21 11.95 -30.73
N LEU A 37 -28.35 11.92 -32.05
CA LEU A 37 -27.56 11.16 -33.00
C LEU A 37 -27.06 12.13 -34.09
N VAL A 38 -25.91 11.80 -34.68
CA VAL A 38 -25.30 12.37 -35.91
C VAL A 38 -24.53 13.68 -35.65
N THR A 39 -23.22 13.78 -35.93
CA THR A 39 -22.64 13.77 -37.28
C THR A 39 -21.24 13.16 -37.41
N ILE A 40 -21.07 12.53 -38.56
CA ILE A 40 -19.87 11.96 -39.18
C ILE A 40 -19.00 13.07 -39.79
N GLY A 41 -17.68 12.92 -39.68
CA GLY A 41 -16.66 13.60 -40.48
C GLY A 41 -15.28 13.27 -39.88
N GLY A 42 -14.30 12.69 -40.55
CA GLY A 42 -14.07 12.59 -41.98
C GLY A 42 -12.75 13.30 -42.32
N ALA A 43 -11.69 12.50 -42.46
CA ALA A 43 -10.51 12.70 -43.30
C ALA A 43 -9.20 13.30 -42.73
N SER A 44 -8.14 12.59 -43.17
CA SER A 44 -6.82 13.05 -43.65
C SER A 44 -5.69 13.33 -42.65
N ALA A 45 -4.89 12.26 -42.50
CA ALA A 45 -3.43 12.23 -42.51
C ALA A 45 -2.69 13.50 -42.96
N PHE A 46 -1.70 13.91 -42.16
CA PHE A 46 -0.44 14.45 -42.69
C PHE A 46 0.73 13.77 -41.97
N SER A 47 1.49 13.02 -42.76
CA SER A 47 2.79 12.47 -42.45
C SER A 47 3.84 13.54 -42.71
N ALA A 48 4.76 13.76 -41.77
CA ALA A 48 6.05 14.39 -42.06
C ALA A 48 7.10 13.91 -41.03
N PRO A 49 8.12 13.15 -41.44
CA PRO A 49 9.28 12.84 -40.61
C PRO A 49 10.33 13.95 -40.76
N LEU A 50 10.82 14.47 -39.63
CA LEU A 50 12.01 15.35 -39.61
C LEU A 50 13.29 14.51 -39.59
N PRO A 51 14.37 14.96 -40.28
CA PRO A 51 15.54 14.14 -40.53
C PRO A 51 16.53 14.13 -39.37
N LEU A 52 17.18 12.98 -39.25
CA LEU A 52 18.28 12.63 -38.38
C LEU A 52 19.56 13.42 -38.78
N ALA A 53 19.97 14.39 -37.96
CA ALA A 53 21.28 15.04 -38.11
C ALA A 53 22.35 14.21 -37.36
N ARG A 54 23.16 13.47 -38.13
CA ARG A 54 24.43 12.89 -37.67
C ARG A 54 25.42 14.03 -37.35
N LEU A 55 25.78 14.18 -36.09
CA LEU A 55 26.95 14.96 -35.70
C LEU A 55 28.17 14.02 -35.60
N THR A 56 29.00 14.00 -36.65
CA THR A 56 30.34 13.43 -36.60
C THR A 56 31.31 14.55 -36.21
N SER A 57 31.78 14.56 -34.96
CA SER A 57 32.94 15.36 -34.57
C SER A 57 34.16 14.45 -34.38
N ARG A 58 35.20 14.80 -35.13
CA ARG A 58 36.52 14.16 -35.19
C ARG A 58 37.29 14.30 -33.88
N ILE A 59 37.98 13.21 -33.54
CA ILE A 59 39.38 13.09 -33.10
C ILE A 59 40.05 14.37 -32.56
N ALA A 60 40.47 14.32 -31.30
CA ALA A 60 41.76 14.86 -30.87
C ALA A 60 42.39 13.91 -29.83
N LYS A 61 43.45 13.22 -30.24
CA LYS A 61 44.45 12.62 -29.35
C LYS A 61 45.47 13.72 -29.06
N THR A 62 45.74 14.00 -27.78
CA THR A 62 47.03 14.57 -27.40
C THR A 62 47.52 13.94 -26.11
N THR A 63 48.76 13.51 -26.22
CA THR A 63 49.66 12.78 -25.32
C THR A 63 50.27 13.64 -24.22
N ALA A 64 50.77 12.95 -23.18
CA ALA A 64 51.87 13.32 -22.28
C ALA A 64 51.66 14.59 -21.42
N GLY A 65 51.69 14.55 -20.10
CA GLY A 65 52.61 13.84 -19.22
C GLY A 65 53.51 14.90 -18.59
N THR A 66 53.51 15.06 -17.27
CA THR A 66 54.61 15.66 -16.50
C THR A 66 54.43 15.30 -15.03
N ILE A 67 55.45 14.61 -14.53
CA ILE A 67 55.69 14.24 -13.15
C ILE A 67 56.09 15.50 -12.39
N PHE A 68 55.36 15.86 -11.33
CA PHE A 68 55.88 16.81 -10.33
C PHE A 68 56.07 16.07 -9.00
N ARG A 69 57.34 15.72 -8.74
CA ARG A 69 57.82 15.29 -7.42
C ARG A 69 58.30 16.52 -6.66
N SER A 70 57.86 16.67 -5.42
CA SER A 70 58.55 17.47 -4.40
C SER A 70 58.24 16.91 -3.01
N PRO A 71 59.19 16.95 -2.06
CA PRO A 71 59.25 15.98 -0.96
C PRO A 71 58.83 16.55 0.41
N PHE A 72 58.67 15.62 1.36
CA PHE A 72 58.87 15.80 2.81
C PHE A 72 57.84 16.73 3.50
N THR A 73 56.99 16.24 4.39
CA THR A 73 57.42 15.97 5.78
C THR A 73 56.50 14.99 6.49
N ARG A 74 57.15 14.24 7.39
CA ARG A 74 56.70 13.19 8.28
C ARG A 74 55.67 13.70 9.30
N THR A 75 54.56 13.00 9.49
CA THR A 75 53.88 12.91 10.80
C THR A 75 53.31 11.50 10.93
N VAL A 76 53.93 10.73 11.81
CA VAL A 76 53.42 9.44 12.28
C VAL A 76 52.33 9.77 13.29
N CYS A 77 51.06 9.60 12.92
CA CYS A 77 49.96 9.58 13.88
C CYS A 77 49.57 8.13 14.12
N LEU A 78 49.98 7.64 15.28
CA LEU A 78 49.67 6.35 15.83
C LEU A 78 48.26 6.43 16.43
N PHE A 79 47.23 6.02 15.69
CA PHE A 79 45.94 5.66 16.27
C PHE A 79 45.41 4.42 15.54
N GLY A 80 45.51 3.29 16.24
CA GLY A 80 44.84 2.07 15.82
C GLY A 80 43.34 2.26 15.91
N LEU A 81 42.65 1.91 14.84
CA LEU A 81 41.27 1.45 14.83
C LEU A 81 41.21 0.46 13.66
N GLY A 82 41.42 -0.81 13.99
CA GLY A 82 41.06 -1.90 13.10
C GLY A 82 39.58 -1.78 12.82
N GLY A 83 39.24 -1.32 11.62
CA GLY A 83 37.89 -1.35 11.11
C GLY A 83 37.50 -2.81 10.91
N GLU A 84 36.86 -3.38 11.93
CA GLU A 84 36.13 -4.62 11.79
C GLU A 84 34.98 -4.33 10.82
N SER A 85 35.18 -4.73 9.56
CA SER A 85 34.13 -4.79 8.56
C SER A 85 33.13 -5.84 9.03
N SER A 86 32.16 -5.41 9.83
CA SER A 86 31.02 -6.22 10.19
C SER A 86 30.22 -6.47 8.92
N LYS A 87 30.47 -7.63 8.31
CA LYS A 87 29.50 -8.28 7.44
C LYS A 87 28.19 -8.30 8.21
N ALA A 88 27.24 -7.46 7.79
CA ALA A 88 25.85 -7.58 8.19
C ALA A 88 25.34 -8.93 7.69
N SER A 89 25.45 -9.95 8.54
CA SER A 89 24.75 -11.20 8.37
C SER A 89 23.27 -10.90 8.50
N SER A 90 22.51 -11.07 7.43
CA SER A 90 21.05 -11.08 7.45
C SER A 90 20.59 -12.14 8.46
N GLU A 91 20.05 -11.72 9.61
CA GLU A 91 19.45 -12.64 10.57
C GLU A 91 18.19 -13.26 9.96
N LYS A 92 18.38 -14.42 9.35
CA LYS A 92 17.30 -15.24 8.80
C LYS A 92 16.59 -15.93 9.97
N GLY A 93 15.67 -15.22 10.63
CA GLY A 93 14.86 -15.78 11.71
C GLY A 93 14.06 -14.80 12.58
N MET A 94 14.22 -13.48 12.42
CA MET A 94 13.58 -12.51 13.32
C MET A 94 12.14 -12.11 12.91
N TYR A 95 11.75 -12.35 11.65
CA TYR A 95 10.49 -11.82 11.10
C TYR A 95 9.54 -12.92 10.58
N PRO A 96 8.22 -12.70 10.68
CA PRO A 96 7.57 -11.52 11.25
C PRO A 96 7.63 -11.49 12.79
N ILE A 97 7.58 -10.29 13.40
CA ILE A 97 7.37 -10.19 14.84
C ILE A 97 5.92 -10.58 15.16
N VAL A 98 5.76 -11.67 15.91
CA VAL A 98 4.44 -12.20 16.27
C VAL A 98 3.82 -11.38 17.41
N GLY A 99 2.57 -10.94 17.22
CA GLY A 99 1.76 -10.25 18.24
C GLY A 99 0.72 -11.17 18.88
N GLY A 100 0.22 -10.78 20.05
CA GLY A 100 -0.90 -11.46 20.71
C GLY A 100 -2.25 -11.12 20.07
N GLU A 101 -3.20 -12.06 20.12
CA GLU A 101 -4.57 -11.84 19.64
C GLU A 101 -5.30 -10.68 20.36
N ASP A 102 -4.84 -10.33 21.56
CA ASP A 102 -5.41 -9.25 22.37
C ASP A 102 -5.16 -7.85 21.78
N ILE A 103 -4.21 -7.70 20.85
CA ILE A 103 -4.01 -6.46 20.08
C ILE A 103 -5.30 -6.08 19.35
N MET A 104 -6.03 -7.07 18.85
CA MET A 104 -7.22 -6.88 18.02
C MET A 104 -8.52 -7.16 18.79
N ARG A 105 -8.49 -7.12 20.13
CA ARG A 105 -9.71 -7.19 20.95
C ARG A 105 -10.64 -6.02 20.65
N GLN A 106 -11.91 -6.18 20.98
CA GLN A 106 -12.88 -5.09 20.91
C GLN A 106 -12.42 -3.89 21.76
N LYS A 107 -12.46 -2.70 21.15
CA LYS A 107 -12.16 -1.38 21.73
C LYS A 107 -13.33 -0.43 21.48
N ALA A 108 -13.12 0.88 21.70
CA ALA A 108 -14.17 1.89 21.56
C ALA A 108 -14.76 1.98 20.14
N HIS A 109 -13.98 1.68 19.09
CA HIS A 109 -14.42 1.72 17.70
C HIS A 109 -13.93 0.47 16.94
N GLY A 110 -14.64 -0.64 17.13
CA GLY A 110 -14.23 -1.92 16.53
C GLY A 110 -12.98 -2.47 17.22
N THR A 111 -11.92 -2.73 16.47
CA THR A 111 -10.63 -3.17 17.02
C THR A 111 -9.67 -2.03 17.35
N SER A 112 -10.05 -0.77 17.14
CA SER A 112 -9.24 0.42 17.44
C SER A 112 -9.97 1.37 18.41
N GLU A 113 -9.25 2.33 18.98
CA GLU A 113 -9.85 3.32 19.89
C GLU A 113 -10.65 4.41 19.15
N LYS A 114 -10.39 4.64 17.87
CA LYS A 114 -10.94 5.74 17.08
C LYS A 114 -11.27 5.27 15.65
N PRO A 115 -12.19 5.95 14.94
CA PRO A 115 -12.34 5.75 13.51
C PRO A 115 -11.08 6.19 12.76
N VAL A 116 -10.99 5.81 11.48
CA VAL A 116 -9.94 6.31 10.58
C VAL A 116 -10.00 7.84 10.45
N MET A 117 -8.88 8.45 10.05
CA MET A 117 -8.81 9.87 9.72
C MET A 117 -9.76 10.22 8.58
N LYS A 118 -10.35 11.42 8.61
CA LYS A 118 -11.26 11.88 7.54
C LYS A 118 -10.53 12.28 6.26
N ASN A 119 -9.28 12.71 6.36
CA ASN A 119 -8.48 13.25 5.25
C ASN A 119 -7.45 12.25 4.74
N LEU A 120 -7.86 11.02 4.44
CA LEU A 120 -6.95 9.98 3.95
C LEU A 120 -6.23 10.40 2.67
N ARG A 121 -4.95 10.02 2.57
CA ARG A 121 -4.10 10.24 1.39
C ARG A 121 -4.64 9.50 0.18
N TRP A 122 -4.21 9.96 -0.99
CA TRP A 122 -4.45 9.34 -2.28
C TRP A 122 -5.92 9.23 -2.70
N GLY A 123 -6.83 9.92 -1.99
CA GLY A 123 -8.26 9.84 -2.26
C GLY A 123 -8.87 8.49 -1.86
N CYS A 124 -8.34 7.85 -0.81
CA CYS A 124 -8.96 6.65 -0.26
C CYS A 124 -10.34 6.95 0.36
N ASP A 125 -11.29 6.07 0.09
CA ASP A 125 -12.67 6.12 0.58
C ASP A 125 -12.74 5.90 2.10
N TYR A 126 -13.40 6.81 2.80
CA TYR A 126 -13.46 6.83 4.26
C TYR A 126 -14.25 5.64 4.80
N GLU A 127 -15.42 5.34 4.23
CA GLU A 127 -16.32 4.30 4.69
C GLU A 127 -15.70 2.90 4.49
N THR A 128 -15.03 2.70 3.35
CA THR A 128 -14.27 1.49 3.08
C THR A 128 -13.11 1.35 4.06
N ALA A 129 -12.35 2.42 4.28
CA ALA A 129 -11.24 2.42 5.23
C ALA A 129 -11.70 2.09 6.64
N ASP A 130 -12.74 2.77 7.15
CA ASP A 130 -13.21 2.56 8.52
C ASP A 130 -13.69 1.13 8.75
N ARG A 131 -14.45 0.58 7.78
CA ARG A 131 -14.89 -0.82 7.83
C ARG A 131 -13.72 -1.80 7.81
N ILE A 132 -12.74 -1.60 6.92
CA ILE A 132 -11.61 -2.51 6.76
C ILE A 132 -10.66 -2.45 7.96
N CYS A 133 -10.35 -1.25 8.44
CA CYS A 133 -9.41 -1.04 9.54
C CYS A 133 -9.95 -1.52 10.89
N ASN A 134 -11.24 -1.28 11.17
CA ASN A 134 -11.78 -1.38 12.52
C ASN A 134 -12.79 -2.53 12.70
N PHE A 135 -13.47 -2.95 11.65
CA PHE A 135 -14.60 -3.89 11.74
C PHE A 135 -14.41 -5.16 10.89
N ASN A 136 -13.18 -5.45 10.49
CA ASN A 136 -12.84 -6.58 9.64
C ASN A 136 -11.52 -7.21 10.10
N ARG A 137 -11.48 -8.55 10.06
CA ARG A 137 -10.34 -9.40 10.48
C ARG A 137 -9.94 -10.44 9.45
N HIS A 138 -10.70 -10.55 8.34
CA HIS A 138 -10.59 -11.68 7.42
C HIS A 138 -10.54 -11.25 5.96
N TYR A 139 -11.21 -10.16 5.62
CA TYR A 139 -11.29 -9.68 4.24
C TYR A 139 -10.32 -8.54 3.98
N ALA A 140 -10.24 -8.13 2.73
CA ALA A 140 -9.48 -6.97 2.28
C ALA A 140 -10.42 -6.03 1.52
N GLU A 141 -9.94 -4.82 1.23
CA GLU A 141 -10.43 -4.08 0.07
C GLU A 141 -10.30 -4.94 -1.21
N PHE A 142 -11.07 -4.66 -2.26
CA PHE A 142 -11.01 -5.49 -3.47
C PHE A 142 -9.63 -5.40 -4.15
N ALA A 143 -9.20 -6.51 -4.78
CA ALA A 143 -7.93 -6.57 -5.50
C ALA A 143 -7.86 -5.48 -6.58
N GLY A 144 -6.82 -4.65 -6.54
CA GLY A 144 -6.62 -3.55 -7.47
C GLY A 144 -7.24 -2.22 -7.05
N TYR A 145 -7.93 -2.13 -5.90
CA TYR A 145 -8.47 -0.86 -5.37
C TYR A 145 -7.43 0.26 -5.37
N TRP A 146 -6.23 -0.04 -4.91
CA TRP A 146 -5.10 0.90 -4.89
C TRP A 146 -4.74 1.52 -6.25
N THR A 147 -5.10 0.86 -7.37
CA THR A 147 -4.89 1.38 -8.74
C THR A 147 -5.98 2.34 -9.21
N THR A 148 -7.13 2.36 -8.53
CA THR A 148 -8.23 3.29 -8.80
C THR A 148 -8.10 4.60 -8.02
N THR A 149 -7.13 4.69 -7.10
CA THR A 149 -6.85 5.88 -6.29
C THR A 149 -5.77 6.75 -6.95
N LYS A 150 -5.40 7.86 -6.30
CA LYS A 150 -4.30 8.73 -6.76
C LYS A 150 -2.91 8.22 -6.34
N PHE A 151 -2.82 7.08 -5.68
CA PHE A 151 -1.58 6.61 -5.06
C PHE A 151 -0.41 6.53 -6.06
N LEU A 152 -0.59 5.84 -7.19
CA LEU A 152 0.45 5.71 -8.21
C LEU A 152 0.81 7.02 -8.94
N GLN A 153 -0.04 8.04 -8.81
CA GLN A 153 0.15 9.36 -9.40
C GLN A 153 0.94 10.29 -8.46
N GLU A 154 0.72 10.16 -7.15
CA GLU A 154 1.26 11.07 -6.13
C GLU A 154 2.52 10.55 -5.43
N VAL A 155 2.77 9.24 -5.46
CA VAL A 155 3.96 8.65 -4.82
C VAL A 155 5.25 9.04 -5.57
N ASP A 156 6.29 9.41 -4.81
CA ASP A 156 7.62 9.65 -5.37
C ASP A 156 8.24 8.29 -5.75
N LYS A 157 8.61 8.14 -7.02
CA LYS A 157 9.12 6.88 -7.58
C LYS A 157 10.63 6.73 -7.41
N GLU A 158 11.31 7.82 -7.01
CA GLU A 158 12.75 7.89 -6.83
C GLU A 158 13.14 7.85 -5.35
N LYS A 159 12.18 8.05 -4.44
CA LYS A 159 12.39 8.07 -2.99
C LYS A 159 11.51 7.07 -2.25
N GLU A 160 11.93 6.77 -1.04
CA GLU A 160 11.10 6.01 -0.12
C GLU A 160 9.87 6.83 0.29
N THR A 161 8.72 6.18 0.38
CA THR A 161 7.49 6.74 0.90
C THR A 161 7.15 6.10 2.23
N THR A 162 6.81 6.94 3.22
CA THR A 162 6.27 6.47 4.50
C THR A 162 4.76 6.27 4.41
N TYR A 163 4.31 5.10 4.84
CA TYR A 163 2.95 4.62 4.87
C TYR A 163 2.45 4.68 6.31
N TYR A 164 1.41 5.47 6.57
CA TYR A 164 0.94 5.78 7.92
C TYR A 164 -0.38 5.10 8.22
N ASP A 165 -0.53 4.59 9.44
CA ASP A 165 -1.77 4.03 9.95
C ASP A 165 -2.93 5.01 9.75
N SER A 166 -3.97 4.56 9.06
CA SER A 166 -5.16 5.37 8.77
C SER A 166 -5.95 5.77 10.03
N VAL A 167 -5.74 5.11 11.16
CA VAL A 167 -6.36 5.46 12.44
C VAL A 167 -5.48 6.42 13.25
N THR A 168 -4.22 6.05 13.47
CA THR A 168 -3.34 6.74 14.45
C THR A 168 -2.39 7.74 13.81
N GLY A 169 -1.98 7.51 12.56
CA GLY A 169 -0.96 8.30 11.88
C GLY A 169 0.48 7.84 12.17
N LYS A 170 0.66 6.72 12.88
CA LYS A 170 1.97 6.13 13.12
C LYS A 170 2.56 5.55 11.82
N PRO A 171 3.88 5.62 11.61
CA PRO A 171 4.51 4.99 10.45
C PRO A 171 4.43 3.46 10.58
N LEU A 172 3.89 2.81 9.55
CA LEU A 172 3.74 1.34 9.49
C LEU A 172 4.71 0.70 8.49
N PHE A 173 4.93 1.36 7.36
CA PHE A 173 5.85 0.88 6.32
C PHE A 173 6.64 2.03 5.71
N ILE A 174 7.83 1.72 5.19
CA ILE A 174 8.65 2.62 4.40
C ILE A 174 9.09 1.86 3.15
N ALA A 175 8.56 2.25 1.99
CA ALA A 175 8.79 1.53 0.74
C ALA A 175 8.88 2.48 -0.47
N PRO A 176 9.62 2.10 -1.53
CA PRO A 176 10.40 0.87 -1.64
C PRO A 176 11.70 0.95 -0.82
N ARG A 177 12.13 -0.15 -0.19
CA ARG A 177 13.43 -0.23 0.51
C ARG A 177 14.12 -1.55 0.17
N GLY A 178 15.42 -1.49 -0.15
CA GLY A 178 16.17 -2.65 -0.62
C GLY A 178 15.77 -3.14 -2.03
N ARG A 179 14.93 -2.37 -2.74
CA ARG A 179 14.48 -2.61 -4.11
C ARG A 179 14.05 -1.30 -4.78
N THR A 180 13.80 -1.34 -6.08
CA THR A 180 13.27 -0.21 -6.85
C THR A 180 11.75 -0.07 -6.69
N PHE A 181 11.22 1.13 -6.99
CA PHE A 181 9.78 1.35 -7.03
C PHE A 181 9.06 0.46 -8.05
N GLU A 182 9.66 0.22 -9.23
CA GLU A 182 9.05 -0.64 -10.24
C GLU A 182 8.99 -2.10 -9.79
N GLU A 183 9.97 -2.59 -9.01
CA GLU A 183 9.89 -3.92 -8.39
C GLU A 183 8.77 -4.01 -7.34
N PHE A 184 8.66 -3.00 -6.46
CA PHE A 184 7.55 -2.89 -5.50
C PHE A 184 6.19 -2.89 -6.20
N LYS A 185 6.04 -2.06 -7.24
CA LYS A 185 4.81 -1.92 -8.01
C LYS A 185 4.48 -3.18 -8.79
N ALA A 186 5.45 -3.80 -9.46
CA ALA A 186 5.23 -5.03 -10.23
C ALA A 186 4.76 -6.18 -9.32
N GLU A 187 5.37 -6.32 -8.14
CA GLU A 187 4.95 -7.31 -7.16
C GLU A 187 3.55 -7.01 -6.63
N SER A 188 3.25 -5.74 -6.34
CA SER A 188 1.93 -5.30 -5.88
C SER A 188 0.83 -5.55 -6.92
N ILE A 189 1.10 -5.31 -8.21
CA ILE A 189 0.18 -5.62 -9.31
C ILE A 189 -0.06 -7.12 -9.42
N SER A 190 1.01 -7.93 -9.35
CA SER A 190 0.90 -9.38 -9.48
C SER A 190 0.04 -10.02 -8.38
N HIS A 191 -0.02 -9.40 -7.20
CA HIS A 191 -0.78 -9.92 -6.07
C HIS A 191 -2.10 -9.19 -5.80
N GLY A 192 -2.32 -8.02 -6.41
CA GLY A 192 -3.56 -7.26 -6.31
C GLY A 192 -3.56 -6.16 -5.24
N TRP A 193 -2.58 -6.13 -4.33
CA TRP A 193 -2.46 -5.12 -3.28
C TRP A 193 -0.99 -4.70 -3.08
N PRO A 194 -0.74 -3.49 -2.54
CA PRO A 194 0.58 -3.11 -2.03
C PRO A 194 1.22 -4.23 -1.23
N SER A 195 2.37 -4.72 -1.70
CA SER A 195 3.04 -5.90 -1.15
C SER A 195 4.40 -5.52 -0.61
N PHE A 196 4.56 -5.55 0.72
CA PHE A 196 5.77 -5.12 1.42
C PHE A 196 6.66 -6.31 1.82
N ARG A 197 7.96 -6.06 1.99
CA ARG A 197 8.97 -7.02 2.49
C ARG A 197 9.46 -6.63 3.88
N ASP A 198 10.20 -7.54 4.53
CA ASP A 198 10.61 -7.40 5.93
C ASP A 198 11.36 -6.09 6.22
N GLU A 199 12.19 -5.63 5.28
CA GLU A 199 12.98 -4.40 5.39
C GLU A 199 12.12 -3.12 5.29
N GLU A 200 10.91 -3.24 4.74
CA GLU A 200 9.98 -2.13 4.51
C GLU A 200 8.99 -1.97 5.67
N VAL A 201 8.98 -2.87 6.66
CA VAL A 201 8.08 -2.81 7.81
C VAL A 201 8.70 -2.01 8.96
N VAL A 202 7.92 -1.10 9.55
CA VAL A 202 8.28 -0.43 10.80
C VAL A 202 7.84 -1.31 11.96
N TRP A 203 8.73 -2.23 12.34
CA TRP A 203 8.45 -3.29 13.32
C TRP A 203 8.16 -2.78 14.73
N GLU A 204 8.43 -1.51 15.04
CA GLU A 204 7.96 -0.87 16.27
C GLU A 204 6.43 -0.80 16.31
N ASN A 205 5.77 -0.68 15.15
CA ASN A 205 4.34 -0.39 15.03
C ASN A 205 3.52 -1.50 14.38
N VAL A 206 4.13 -2.55 13.84
CA VAL A 206 3.45 -3.64 13.12
C VAL A 206 3.70 -4.99 13.77
N ARG A 207 2.68 -5.84 13.83
CA ARG A 207 2.77 -7.24 14.24
C ARG A 207 2.09 -8.14 13.22
N CYS A 208 2.50 -9.41 13.17
CA CYS A 208 1.70 -10.46 12.56
C CYS A 208 1.11 -11.36 13.64
N LEU A 209 -0.15 -11.73 13.50
CA LEU A 209 -0.78 -12.71 14.37
C LEU A 209 -0.46 -14.12 13.87
N ASN A 210 -0.73 -15.13 14.70
CA ASN A 210 -0.41 -16.53 14.40
C ASN A 210 -1.11 -17.05 13.14
N ASN A 211 -2.26 -16.48 12.78
CA ASN A 211 -3.01 -16.80 11.56
C ASN A 211 -2.46 -16.09 10.30
N GLY A 212 -1.38 -15.31 10.42
CA GLY A 212 -0.80 -14.53 9.33
C GLY A 212 -1.41 -13.15 9.14
N GLU A 213 -2.38 -12.73 9.95
CA GLU A 213 -2.94 -11.38 9.87
C GLU A 213 -1.92 -10.31 10.28
N ALA A 214 -1.73 -9.30 9.44
CA ALA A 214 -0.88 -8.15 9.72
C ALA A 214 -1.72 -7.03 10.34
N VAL A 215 -1.26 -6.51 11.48
CA VAL A 215 -1.99 -5.53 12.30
C VAL A 215 -1.06 -4.43 12.80
N SER A 216 -1.59 -3.23 13.05
CA SER A 216 -0.87 -2.24 13.85
C SER A 216 -0.93 -2.62 15.33
N VAL A 217 0.06 -2.18 16.11
CA VAL A 217 0.09 -2.40 17.57
C VAL A 217 -1.10 -1.76 18.29
N ASP A 218 -1.78 -0.79 17.67
CA ASP A 218 -2.96 -0.12 18.21
C ASP A 218 -4.28 -0.81 17.81
N GLY A 219 -4.24 -1.83 16.95
CA GLY A 219 -5.39 -2.66 16.58
C GLY A 219 -6.02 -2.38 15.22
N THR A 220 -5.31 -1.66 14.34
CA THR A 220 -5.75 -1.47 12.95
C THR A 220 -5.50 -2.76 12.17
N HIS A 221 -6.52 -3.31 11.50
CA HIS A 221 -6.34 -4.38 10.53
C HIS A 221 -5.63 -3.84 9.27
N LEU A 222 -4.47 -4.39 8.94
CA LEU A 222 -3.65 -3.93 7.80
C LEU A 222 -3.80 -4.84 6.59
N GLY A 223 -3.83 -6.15 6.79
CA GLY A 223 -3.86 -7.15 5.74
C GLY A 223 -3.31 -8.48 6.23
N HIS A 224 -2.52 -9.17 5.42
CA HIS A 224 -1.97 -10.47 5.77
C HIS A 224 -0.53 -10.67 5.29
N ASN A 225 0.30 -11.33 6.10
CA ASN A 225 1.53 -11.95 5.65
C ASN A 225 1.21 -13.23 4.89
N LEU A 226 1.63 -13.28 3.63
CA LEU A 226 1.42 -14.40 2.71
C LEU A 226 2.76 -14.80 2.09
N PRO A 227 3.62 -15.52 2.84
CA PRO A 227 4.97 -15.83 2.42
C PRO A 227 5.03 -16.53 1.06
N ASP A 228 6.07 -16.24 0.30
CA ASP A 228 6.37 -16.86 -0.98
C ASP A 228 7.82 -17.35 -1.02
N ARG A 229 8.30 -17.74 -2.21
CA ARG A 229 9.67 -18.26 -2.38
C ARG A 229 10.77 -17.23 -2.03
N LYS A 230 10.43 -15.93 -1.93
CA LYS A 230 11.36 -14.86 -1.55
C LYS A 230 11.31 -14.53 -0.06
N GLY A 231 10.42 -15.15 0.71
CA GLY A 231 10.25 -14.90 2.15
C GLY A 231 8.88 -14.31 2.48
N ASN A 232 8.79 -13.59 3.58
CA ASN A 232 7.56 -12.93 4.00
C ASN A 232 7.09 -11.92 2.94
N ARG A 233 5.78 -11.78 2.79
CA ARG A 233 5.15 -10.82 1.88
C ARG A 233 3.88 -10.29 2.52
N TYR A 234 3.94 -9.04 2.95
CA TYR A 234 2.82 -8.39 3.62
C TYR A 234 1.92 -7.77 2.56
N CYS A 235 0.80 -8.41 2.30
CA CYS A 235 -0.23 -7.99 1.37
C CYS A 235 -1.19 -7.05 2.13
N ILE A 236 -1.07 -5.75 1.90
CA ILE A 236 -1.65 -4.72 2.77
C ILE A 236 -2.71 -3.91 2.01
N ASN A 237 -3.84 -3.67 2.68
CA ASN A 237 -4.89 -2.77 2.20
C ASN A 237 -4.34 -1.35 2.10
N LEU A 238 -4.47 -0.70 0.93
CA LEU A 238 -4.07 0.70 0.79
C LEU A 238 -4.84 1.58 1.76
N VAL A 239 -6.15 1.32 1.94
CA VAL A 239 -6.97 2.09 2.89
C VAL A 239 -6.47 2.05 4.33
N SER A 240 -5.71 1.02 4.74
CA SER A 240 -5.17 0.91 6.10
C SER A 240 -3.86 1.68 6.31
N VAL A 241 -3.22 2.15 5.24
CA VAL A 241 -1.93 2.85 5.26
C VAL A 241 -1.96 4.23 4.60
N ALA A 242 -3.18 4.75 4.43
CA ALA A 242 -3.47 6.04 3.82
C ALA A 242 -3.61 7.17 4.85
N GLY A 243 -3.21 6.96 6.11
CA GLY A 243 -3.19 8.00 7.12
C GLY A 243 -2.23 9.15 6.78
N ASN A 244 -2.30 10.21 7.57
CA ASN A 244 -1.32 11.30 7.58
C ASN A 244 -0.43 11.18 8.82
N PRO A 245 0.81 11.69 8.78
CA PRO A 245 1.64 11.73 9.97
C PRO A 245 0.92 12.52 11.07
N ASN A 246 0.84 11.94 12.27
CA ASN A 246 0.32 12.62 13.44
C ASN A 246 1.44 12.72 14.49
N PRO A 247 1.93 13.92 14.83
CA PRO A 247 3.00 14.08 15.82
C PRO A 247 2.56 13.82 17.27
N GLU A 248 1.26 13.66 17.53
CA GLU A 248 0.73 13.34 18.88
C GLU A 248 0.74 11.84 19.22
N HIS A 249 1.24 10.98 18.31
CA HIS A 249 1.32 9.53 18.50
C HIS A 249 2.70 8.97 18.15
#